data_AF-A0A6I5HXE7-F1
#
_entry.id   AF-A0A6I5HXE7-F1
#
_cell.length_a   1.000
_cell.length_b   1.000
_cell.length_c   1.000
_cell.angle_alpha   90.00
_cell.angle_beta   90.00
_cell.angle_gamma   90.00
#
_symmetry.space_group_name_H-M   'P 1'
#
loop_
_entity.id
_entity.type
_entity.pdbx_description
1 polymer ?
#
loop_
_entity_poly.entity_id
_entity_poly.type
_entity_poly.pdbx_seq_one_letter_code
_entity_poly.pdbx_strand_id
1 'polypeptide(L)'
;MSTSDQAAGEQRGRDAVRRHARTRAFTEAEDVITAVLSDPGVREARERVEAAETELGMELEARLQPFQDRYDQAVAEGDADGLAGLCGGKHGRWGRICVLPDGHETSMEEPHWGRTSEGRPIAWVGSAPDDW
;
A
#
# COMPACT_ATOMS: atom_id res chain seq x y z
N MET A 1 11.71 -48.55 24.90
CA MET A 1 11.51 -47.48 23.89
C MET A 1 11.33 -48.16 22.54
N SER A 2 10.17 -47.99 21.90
CA SER A 2 9.90 -48.62 20.61
C SER A 2 10.52 -47.80 19.47
N THR A 3 10.84 -48.47 18.37
CA THR A 3 11.32 -47.84 17.12
C THR A 3 10.37 -46.75 16.60
N SER A 4 9.08 -46.86 16.87
CA SER A 4 8.07 -45.82 16.57
C SER A 4 8.24 -44.54 17.38
N ASP A 5 8.67 -44.62 18.65
CA ASP A 5 8.91 -43.43 19.50
C ASP A 5 10.17 -42.68 19.04
N GLN A 6 11.17 -43.43 18.57
CA GLN A 6 12.41 -42.89 18.04
C GLN A 6 12.19 -42.18 16.69
N ALA A 7 11.43 -42.80 15.78
CA ALA A 7 11.06 -42.17 14.50
C ALA A 7 10.21 -40.90 14.68
N ALA A 8 9.27 -40.92 15.63
CA ALA A 8 8.47 -39.73 15.95
C ALA A 8 9.31 -38.61 16.60
N GLY A 9 10.31 -38.97 17.42
CA GLY A 9 11.28 -38.02 17.98
C GLY A 9 12.15 -37.36 16.91
N GLU A 10 12.66 -38.13 15.96
CA GLU A 10 13.45 -37.63 14.84
C GLU A 10 12.65 -36.71 13.92
N GLN A 11 11.40 -37.07 13.62
CA GLN A 11 10.52 -36.22 12.81
C GLN A 11 10.24 -34.88 13.48
N ARG A 12 9.95 -34.87 14.79
CA ARG A 12 9.80 -33.63 15.58
C ARG A 12 11.06 -32.78 15.58
N GLY A 13 12.24 -33.41 15.65
CA GLY A 13 13.53 -32.72 15.54
C GLY A 13 13.72 -32.03 14.18
N ARG A 14 13.42 -32.73 13.08
CA ARG A 14 13.51 -32.18 11.72
C ARG A 14 12.54 -31.01 11.52
N ASP A 15 11.32 -31.11 12.04
CA ASP A 15 10.30 -30.06 11.93
C ASP A 15 10.68 -28.81 12.76
N ALA A 16 11.28 -29.01 13.94
CA ALA A 16 11.79 -27.91 14.77
C ALA A 16 12.95 -27.17 14.09
N VAL A 17 13.90 -27.89 13.49
CA VAL A 17 15.01 -27.31 12.73
C VAL A 17 14.49 -26.53 11.52
N ARG A 18 13.52 -27.08 10.77
CA ARG A 18 12.91 -26.40 9.63
C ARG A 18 12.19 -25.10 10.03
N ARG A 19 11.45 -25.13 11.15
CA ARG A 19 10.80 -23.93 11.68
C ARG A 19 11.82 -22.88 12.09
N HIS A 20 12.87 -23.28 12.80
CA HIS A 20 13.93 -22.37 13.23
C HIS A 20 14.66 -21.72 12.05
N ALA A 21 15.01 -22.50 11.02
CA ALA A 21 15.62 -22.00 9.80
C ALA A 21 14.73 -20.98 9.08
N ARG A 22 13.41 -21.23 8.99
CA ARG A 22 12.44 -20.29 8.42
C ARG A 22 12.37 -18.99 9.22
N THR A 23 12.29 -19.07 10.55
CA THR A 23 12.26 -17.88 11.41
C THR A 23 13.53 -17.05 11.25
N ARG A 24 14.70 -17.69 11.27
CA ARG A 24 15.99 -17.04 11.04
C ARG A 24 16.04 -16.30 9.69
N ALA A 25 15.64 -16.97 8.61
CA ALA A 25 15.62 -16.35 7.29
C ALA A 25 14.67 -15.15 7.22
N PHE A 26 13.54 -15.20 7.94
CA PHE A 26 12.61 -14.08 8.03
C PHE A 26 13.23 -12.88 8.77
N THR A 27 13.85 -13.11 9.92
CA THR A 27 14.53 -12.06 10.68
C THR A 27 15.68 -11.43 9.88
N GLU A 28 16.47 -12.24 9.16
CA GLU A 28 17.52 -11.71 8.29
C GLU A 28 16.97 -10.87 7.14
N ALA A 29 15.81 -11.25 6.58
CA ALA A 29 15.14 -10.43 5.59
C ALA A 29 14.62 -9.11 6.18
N GLU A 30 14.05 -9.13 7.40
CA GLU A 30 13.61 -7.93 8.11
C GLU A 30 14.78 -6.98 8.39
N ASP A 31 15.95 -7.50 8.80
CA ASP A 31 17.15 -6.70 9.03
C ASP A 31 17.63 -6.02 7.74
N VAL A 32 17.66 -6.75 6.62
CA VAL A 32 18.04 -6.20 5.30
C VAL A 32 17.05 -5.15 4.83
N ILE A 33 15.74 -5.41 4.94
CA ILE A 33 14.70 -4.44 4.58
C ILE A 33 14.84 -3.19 5.43
N THR A 34 15.03 -3.34 6.74
CA THR A 34 15.21 -2.22 7.67
C THR A 34 16.44 -1.40 7.30
N ALA A 35 17.56 -2.05 6.97
CA ALA A 35 18.77 -1.36 6.55
C ALA A 35 18.57 -0.57 5.26
N VAL A 36 17.92 -1.15 4.25
CA VAL A 36 17.61 -0.46 2.97
C VAL A 36 16.68 0.73 3.20
N LEU A 37 15.61 0.56 3.98
CA LEU A 37 14.67 1.65 4.24
C LEU A 37 15.24 2.76 5.15
N SER A 38 16.26 2.42 5.94
CA SER A 38 16.98 3.37 6.79
C SER A 38 18.11 4.09 6.04
N ASP A 39 18.46 3.65 4.84
CA ASP A 39 19.47 4.29 4.01
C ASP A 39 19.08 5.77 3.77
N PRO A 40 19.98 6.73 4.01
CA PRO A 40 19.69 8.14 3.84
C PRO A 40 19.22 8.49 2.42
N GLY A 41 19.80 7.88 1.39
CA GLY A 41 19.43 8.14 0.00
C GLY A 41 18.02 7.63 -0.33
N VAL A 42 17.62 6.49 0.23
CA VAL A 42 16.25 5.97 0.12
C VAL A 42 15.26 6.89 0.82
N ARG A 43 15.61 7.39 2.01
CA ARG A 43 14.78 8.35 2.75
C ARG A 43 14.63 9.68 2.01
N GLU A 44 15.71 10.25 1.51
CA GLU A 44 15.70 11.49 0.73
C GLU A 44 14.91 11.33 -0.59
N ALA A 45 15.00 10.17 -1.23
CA ALA A 45 14.18 9.88 -2.42
C ALA A 45 12.70 9.83 -2.07
N ARG A 46 12.35 9.16 -0.97
CA ARG A 46 10.97 9.10 -0.48
C ARG A 46 10.41 10.49 -0.17
N GLU A 47 11.16 11.32 0.58
CA GLU A 47 10.74 12.68 0.91
C GLU A 47 10.51 13.55 -0.34
N ARG A 48 11.37 13.42 -1.36
CA ARG A 48 11.20 14.12 -2.64
C ARG A 48 9.95 13.66 -3.40
N VAL A 49 9.66 12.37 -3.40
CA VAL A 49 8.44 11.83 -4.02
C VAL A 49 7.20 12.35 -3.29
N GLU A 50 7.15 12.23 -1.95
CA GLU A 50 6.01 12.72 -1.15
C GLU A 50 5.76 14.22 -1.36
N ALA A 51 6.82 15.02 -1.48
CA ALA A 51 6.70 16.45 -1.78
C ALA A 51 6.11 16.70 -3.18
N ALA A 52 6.61 16.01 -4.20
CA ALA A 52 6.12 16.15 -5.58
C ALA A 52 4.67 15.68 -5.73
N GLU A 53 4.29 14.57 -5.09
CA GLU A 53 2.91 14.07 -5.07
C GLU A 53 1.95 15.07 -4.40
N THR A 54 2.40 15.74 -3.33
CA THR A 54 1.63 16.77 -2.64
C THR A 54 1.47 18.02 -3.50
N GLU A 55 2.58 18.51 -4.09
CA GLU A 55 2.56 19.70 -4.96
C GLU A 55 1.62 19.49 -6.15
N LEU A 56 1.74 18.36 -6.85
CA LEU A 56 0.86 18.02 -7.96
C LEU A 56 -0.60 17.83 -7.50
N GLY A 57 -0.81 17.25 -6.32
CA GLY A 57 -2.13 17.13 -5.71
C GLY A 57 -2.83 18.49 -5.51
N MET A 58 -2.08 19.49 -5.05
CA MET A 58 -2.55 20.87 -4.87
C MET A 58 -2.81 21.57 -6.21
N GLU A 59 -1.92 21.40 -7.20
CA GLU A 59 -2.11 21.97 -8.54
C GLU A 59 -3.40 21.49 -9.21
N LEU A 60 -3.74 20.21 -9.00
CA LEU A 60 -4.92 19.58 -9.60
C LEU A 60 -6.21 19.79 -8.79
N GLU A 61 -6.13 20.35 -7.58
CA GLU A 61 -7.26 20.45 -6.64
C GLU A 61 -8.48 21.11 -7.29
N ALA A 62 -8.31 22.28 -7.90
CA ALA A 62 -9.43 23.01 -8.50
C ALA A 62 -10.17 22.21 -9.57
N ARG A 63 -9.48 21.32 -10.29
CA ARG A 63 -10.07 20.52 -11.35
C ARG A 63 -10.66 19.20 -10.84
N LEU A 64 -10.02 18.58 -9.85
CA LEU A 64 -10.35 17.24 -9.40
C LEU A 64 -11.19 17.19 -8.11
N GLN A 65 -11.30 18.29 -7.37
CA GLN A 65 -12.15 18.41 -6.18
C GLN A 65 -13.60 17.94 -6.38
N PRO A 66 -14.27 18.18 -7.54
CA PRO A 66 -15.63 17.67 -7.75
C PRO A 66 -15.75 16.14 -7.68
N PHE A 67 -14.67 15.40 -7.92
CA PHE A 67 -14.65 13.94 -7.76
C PHE A 67 -14.55 13.55 -6.28
N GLN A 68 -13.75 14.28 -5.49
CA GLN A 68 -13.69 14.10 -4.04
C GLN A 68 -15.03 14.42 -3.39
N ASP A 69 -15.71 15.50 -3.81
CA ASP A 69 -17.00 15.88 -3.24
C ASP A 69 -18.07 14.79 -3.49
N ARG A 70 -18.05 14.17 -4.68
CA ARG A 70 -18.92 13.03 -4.99
C ARG A 70 -18.59 11.80 -4.15
N TYR A 71 -17.31 11.52 -3.96
CA TYR A 71 -16.87 10.44 -3.07
C TYR A 71 -17.35 10.68 -1.63
N ASP A 72 -17.11 11.87 -1.07
CA ASP A 72 -17.49 12.23 0.29
C ASP A 72 -19.02 12.11 0.48
N GLN A 73 -19.80 12.51 -0.53
CA GLN A 73 -21.25 12.35 -0.53
C GLN A 73 -21.69 10.88 -0.61
N ALA A 74 -21.09 10.08 -1.50
CA ALA A 74 -21.39 8.66 -1.61
C ALA A 74 -21.10 7.90 -0.29
N VAL A 75 -20.02 8.27 0.40
CA VAL A 75 -19.70 7.75 1.74
C VAL A 75 -20.76 8.17 2.76
N ALA A 76 -21.16 9.45 2.77
CA ALA A 76 -22.15 9.97 3.71
C ALA A 76 -23.53 9.32 3.53
N GLU A 77 -23.91 9.01 2.29
CA GLU A 77 -25.20 8.42 1.93
C GLU A 77 -25.20 6.88 1.94
N GLY A 78 -24.02 6.26 2.01
CA GLY A 78 -23.87 4.81 1.89
C GLY A 78 -24.17 4.29 0.48
N ASP A 79 -23.90 5.10 -0.55
CA ASP A 79 -24.10 4.75 -1.96
C ASP A 79 -23.04 3.75 -2.43
N ALA A 80 -23.36 2.47 -2.28
CA ALA A 80 -22.46 1.38 -2.67
C ALA A 80 -22.18 1.33 -4.18
N ASP A 81 -23.15 1.71 -5.02
CA ASP A 81 -22.98 1.70 -6.47
C ASP A 81 -22.05 2.83 -6.92
N GLY A 82 -22.20 4.02 -6.33
CA GLY A 82 -21.29 5.14 -6.54
C GLY A 82 -19.85 4.84 -6.11
N LEU A 83 -19.66 4.16 -4.98
CA LEU A 83 -18.35 3.74 -4.52
C LEU A 83 -17.74 2.62 -5.37
N ALA A 84 -18.56 1.74 -5.95
CA ALA A 84 -18.09 0.64 -6.81
C ALA A 84 -17.58 1.12 -8.18
N GLY A 85 -17.99 2.31 -8.63
CA GLY A 85 -17.58 2.90 -9.91
C GLY A 85 -16.28 3.70 -9.88
N LEU A 86 -15.59 3.72 -8.73
CA LEU A 86 -14.31 4.40 -8.57
C LEU A 86 -13.16 3.50 -9.05
N CYS A 87 -12.04 4.12 -9.42
CA CYS A 87 -10.83 3.43 -9.84
C CYS A 87 -10.49 2.25 -8.92
N GLY A 88 -10.67 1.04 -9.47
CA GLY A 88 -10.39 -0.23 -8.80
C GLY A 88 -8.89 -0.48 -8.72
N GLY A 89 -8.18 0.35 -7.96
CA GLY A 89 -6.76 0.56 -8.24
C GLY A 89 -5.89 0.94 -7.05
N LYS A 90 -6.28 0.60 -5.81
CA LYS A 90 -5.44 0.57 -4.59
C LYS A 90 -5.79 1.64 -3.56
N HIS A 91 -6.64 1.24 -2.63
CA HIS A 91 -6.73 1.84 -1.31
C HIS A 91 -5.44 1.52 -0.56
N GLY A 92 -4.50 2.47 -0.53
CA GLY A 92 -3.28 2.29 0.27
C GLY A 92 -3.64 2.01 1.73
N ARG A 93 -2.74 1.35 2.47
CA ARG A 93 -2.93 0.88 3.86
C ARG A 93 -3.32 1.98 4.88
N TRP A 94 -3.46 3.23 4.47
CA TRP A 94 -3.68 4.40 5.32
C TRP A 94 -4.71 5.40 4.77
N GLY A 95 -5.62 4.95 3.89
CA GLY A 95 -6.78 5.76 3.51
C GLY A 95 -6.56 6.73 2.34
N ARG A 96 -5.52 6.52 1.53
CA ARG A 96 -5.42 7.18 0.21
C ARG A 96 -6.33 6.44 -0.77
N ILE A 97 -7.36 7.12 -1.24
CA ILE A 97 -8.39 6.57 -2.12
C ILE A 97 -8.35 7.36 -3.42
N CYS A 98 -8.24 6.65 -4.55
CA CYS A 98 -8.39 7.30 -5.85
C CYS A 98 -9.89 7.59 -6.07
N VAL A 99 -10.23 8.86 -6.22
CA VAL A 99 -11.64 9.29 -6.39
C VAL A 99 -12.06 9.42 -7.86
N LEU A 100 -11.16 9.09 -8.79
CA LEU A 100 -11.45 9.15 -10.21
C LEU A 100 -12.27 7.92 -10.67
N PRO A 101 -13.01 8.00 -11.79
CA PRO A 101 -13.78 6.89 -12.33
C PRO A 101 -12.90 5.69 -12.70
N ASP A 102 -13.49 4.49 -12.63
CA ASP A 102 -12.85 3.26 -13.08
C ASP A 102 -12.34 3.35 -14.53
N GLY A 103 -11.15 2.80 -14.77
CA GLY A 103 -10.49 2.78 -16.08
C GLY A 103 -9.72 4.05 -16.45
N HIS A 104 -9.70 5.12 -15.63
CA HIS A 104 -8.95 6.34 -15.94
C HIS A 104 -7.44 6.08 -16.10
N GLU A 105 -6.92 5.06 -15.44
CA GLU A 105 -5.53 4.62 -15.55
C GLU A 105 -5.17 4.17 -16.97
N THR A 106 -6.15 3.81 -17.80
CA THR A 106 -5.92 3.42 -19.21
C THR A 106 -5.71 4.60 -20.13
N SER A 107 -6.25 5.79 -19.82
CA SER A 107 -6.02 7.00 -20.61
C SER A 107 -4.67 7.64 -20.29
N MET A 108 -4.14 7.39 -19.08
CA MET A 108 -2.91 8.01 -18.55
C MET A 108 -2.92 9.56 -18.61
N GLU A 109 -4.08 10.18 -18.83
CA GLU A 109 -4.22 11.63 -18.88
C GLU A 109 -4.07 12.22 -17.48
N GLU A 110 -4.58 11.51 -16.47
CA GLU A 110 -4.59 11.95 -15.09
C GLU A 110 -3.90 10.98 -14.14
N PRO A 111 -3.04 11.49 -13.24
CA PRO A 111 -2.56 10.69 -12.13
C PRO A 111 -3.76 10.27 -11.25
N HIS A 112 -3.57 9.23 -10.46
CA HIS A 112 -4.50 8.97 -9.37
C HIS A 112 -4.52 10.18 -8.44
N TRP A 113 -5.69 10.51 -7.91
CA TRP A 113 -5.87 11.68 -7.07
C TRP A 113 -6.86 11.40 -5.95
N GLY A 114 -6.63 12.04 -4.80
CA GLY A 114 -7.48 11.95 -3.62
C GLY A 114 -6.90 12.76 -2.45
N ARG A 115 -7.18 12.33 -1.23
CA ARG A 115 -6.67 12.95 0.00
C ARG A 115 -5.93 11.97 0.90
N THR A 116 -4.96 12.47 1.66
CA THR A 116 -4.33 11.72 2.76
C THR A 116 -5.27 11.61 3.97
N SER A 117 -4.88 10.82 4.98
CA SER A 117 -5.58 10.73 6.27
C SER A 117 -5.74 12.08 6.99
N GLU A 118 -4.86 13.04 6.71
CA GLU A 118 -4.92 14.41 7.25
C GLU A 118 -5.76 15.35 6.38
N GLY A 119 -6.39 14.84 5.32
CA GLY A 119 -7.24 15.62 4.41
C GLY A 119 -6.47 16.43 3.36
N ARG A 120 -5.16 16.22 3.19
CA ARG A 120 -4.35 16.97 2.20
C ARG A 120 -4.52 16.37 0.80
N PRO A 121 -4.72 17.17 -0.26
CA PRO A 121 -4.72 16.69 -1.64
C PRO A 121 -3.41 15.99 -2.00
N ILE A 122 -3.49 14.92 -2.78
CA ILE A 122 -2.33 14.17 -3.26
C ILE A 122 -2.59 13.57 -4.65
N ALA A 123 -1.57 13.58 -5.50
CA ALA A 123 -1.58 12.97 -6.82
C ALA A 123 -0.42 11.99 -6.99
N TRP A 124 -0.66 10.78 -7.54
CA TRP A 124 0.38 9.76 -7.72
C TRP A 124 0.22 8.96 -9.02
N VAL A 125 1.32 8.41 -9.52
CA VAL A 125 1.34 7.57 -10.73
C VAL A 125 1.51 6.10 -10.37
N GLY A 126 0.68 5.27 -10.98
CA GLY A 126 0.70 3.84 -10.78
C GLY A 126 0.06 3.44 -9.45
N SER A 127 0.61 2.40 -8.85
CA SER A 127 0.06 1.84 -7.62
C SER A 127 0.14 2.81 -6.45
N ALA A 128 -0.83 2.81 -5.54
CA ALA A 128 -0.66 3.48 -4.26
C ALA A 128 0.70 3.07 -3.64
N PRO A 129 1.54 4.03 -3.22
CA PRO A 129 2.93 3.77 -2.83
C PRO A 129 3.10 2.89 -1.57
N ASP A 130 1.99 2.54 -0.90
CA ASP A 130 1.95 1.78 0.35
C ASP A 130 1.71 0.26 0.14
N ASP A 131 1.72 -0.23 -1.11
CA ASP A 131 1.37 -1.62 -1.48
C ASP A 131 2.56 -2.60 -1.58
N TRP A 132 3.67 -2.34 -0.89
CA TRP A 132 4.80 -3.26 -0.81
C TRP A 132 4.95 -3.87 0.59
#